data_AF-A0A101IFZ4-F1
#
_entry.id   AF-A0A101IFZ4-F1
#
_cell.length_a   1.000
_cell.length_b   1.000
_cell.length_c   1.000
_cell.angle_alpha   90.00
_cell.angle_beta   90.00
_cell.angle_gamma   90.00
#
_symmetry.space_group_name_H-M   'P 1'
#
loop_
_entity.id
_entity.type
_entity.pdbx_description
1 polymer ?
#
loop_
_entity_poly.entity_id
_entity_poly.type
_entity_poly.pdbx_seq_one_letter_code
_entity_poly.pdbx_strand_id
1 'polypeptide(L)'
;MILIIISLGVLFVASSILAIKSSSSFNAVIWFGILGFLASAMMFLAGAPDVALTQVTIGVVLVVLVYIMAIRKQRKVRLGYISKPQMIEEGEGGLAGLEWDLISKIDEKEGYDVDAVNYDNLRDAISALISGRIDVICGGITRDSLESDDGIVVVPYLTVNRYAYENELLDFIEMKELMRKNPTIRAIPVKETEFVFLLSETSKDISAFFEKDLGILVDSGELERLVSKHL
;
A
#
# COMPACT_ATOMS: atom_id res chain seq x y z
N MET A 1 -5.79 40.11 -27.68
CA MET A 1 -6.57 38.91 -28.07
C MET A 1 -5.70 37.82 -28.67
N ILE A 2 -4.97 38.05 -29.77
CA ILE A 2 -4.11 37.03 -30.40
C ILE A 2 -3.03 36.49 -29.45
N LEU A 3 -2.32 37.35 -28.71
CA LEU A 3 -1.34 36.93 -27.70
C LEU A 3 -1.92 36.02 -26.62
N ILE A 4 -3.18 36.26 -26.22
CA ILE A 4 -3.89 35.48 -25.21
C ILE A 4 -4.19 34.08 -25.77
N ILE A 5 -4.68 34.00 -27.01
CA ILE A 5 -4.97 32.73 -27.69
C ILE A 5 -3.69 31.90 -27.87
N ILE A 6 -2.58 32.54 -28.26
CA ILE A 6 -1.28 31.87 -28.40
C ILE A 6 -0.82 31.34 -27.04
N SER A 7 -0.89 32.15 -25.98
CA SER A 7 -0.52 31.73 -24.63
C SER A 7 -1.35 30.55 -24.12
N LEU A 8 -2.67 30.59 -24.32
CA LEU A 8 -3.59 29.48 -24.01
C LEU A 8 -3.26 28.21 -24.82
N GLY A 9 -2.97 28.35 -26.11
CA GLY A 9 -2.58 27.24 -26.98
C GLY A 9 -1.28 26.58 -26.53
N VAL A 10 -0.28 27.36 -26.13
CA VAL A 10 0.97 26.83 -25.57
C VAL A 10 0.71 26.07 -24.27
N LEU A 11 -0.11 26.63 -23.37
CA LEU A 11 -0.45 25.99 -22.10
C LEU A 11 -1.26 24.70 -22.31
N PHE A 12 -2.11 24.67 -23.34
CA PHE A 12 -2.88 23.49 -23.73
C PHE A 12 -1.96 22.35 -24.18
N VAL A 13 -1.01 22.64 -25.09
CA VAL A 13 -0.04 21.65 -25.56
C VAL A 13 0.85 21.16 -24.41
N ALA A 14 1.33 22.07 -23.55
CA ALA A 14 2.12 21.71 -22.39
C ALA A 14 1.36 20.77 -21.43
N SER A 15 0.09 21.09 -21.14
CA SER A 15 -0.78 20.25 -20.29
C SER A 15 -1.03 18.89 -20.92
N SER A 16 -1.15 18.80 -22.26
CA SER A 16 -1.28 17.53 -22.97
C SER A 16 -0.05 16.64 -22.81
N ILE A 17 1.15 17.22 -22.89
CA ILE A 17 2.41 16.47 -22.69
C ILE A 17 2.50 15.97 -21.24
N LEU A 18 2.13 16.81 -20.27
CA LEU A 18 2.15 16.45 -18.86
C LEU A 18 1.10 15.37 -18.50
N ALA A 19 -0.05 15.38 -19.17
CA ALA A 19 -1.05 14.32 -19.04
C ALA A 19 -0.50 12.96 -19.48
N ILE A 20 0.19 12.91 -20.62
CA ILE A 20 0.77 11.68 -21.16
C ILE A 20 1.95 11.19 -20.32
N LYS A 21 2.79 12.11 -19.81
CA LYS A 21 3.97 11.77 -19.01
C LYS A 21 3.64 11.47 -17.55
N SER A 22 2.38 11.57 -17.14
CA SER A 22 2.00 11.41 -15.75
C SER A 22 2.19 9.96 -15.28
N SER A 23 2.94 9.76 -14.21
CA SER A 23 3.22 8.43 -13.66
C SER A 23 2.03 7.80 -12.94
N SER A 24 1.06 8.60 -12.48
CA SER A 24 -0.12 8.10 -11.78
C SER A 24 -1.40 8.42 -12.55
N SER A 25 -2.33 7.45 -12.60
CA SER A 25 -3.65 7.61 -13.24
C SER A 25 -4.42 8.80 -12.67
N PHE A 26 -4.25 9.10 -11.39
CA PHE A 26 -4.86 10.26 -10.74
C PHE A 26 -4.30 11.59 -11.29
N ASN A 27 -2.98 11.72 -11.38
CA ASN A 27 -2.37 12.94 -11.92
C ASN A 27 -2.67 13.11 -13.42
N ALA A 28 -2.76 12.03 -14.19
CA ALA A 28 -3.18 12.07 -15.59
C ALA A 28 -4.59 12.67 -15.76
N VAL A 29 -5.53 12.28 -14.89
CA VAL A 29 -6.91 12.80 -14.89
C VAL A 29 -6.96 14.28 -14.52
N ILE A 30 -6.11 14.73 -13.58
CA ILE A 30 -6.00 16.16 -13.24
C ILE A 30 -5.51 16.97 -14.45
N TRP A 31 -4.45 16.52 -15.11
CA TRP A 31 -3.93 17.19 -16.32
C TRP A 31 -4.93 17.19 -17.46
N PHE A 32 -5.72 16.11 -17.61
CA PHE A 32 -6.84 16.06 -18.55
C PHE A 32 -7.90 17.13 -18.24
N GLY A 33 -8.23 17.33 -16.95
CA GLY A 33 -9.15 18.38 -16.52
C GLY A 33 -8.65 19.79 -16.86
N ILE A 34 -7.36 20.06 -16.64
CA ILE A 34 -6.72 21.34 -17.01
C ILE A 34 -6.77 21.54 -18.53
N LEU A 35 -6.43 20.52 -19.30
CA LEU A 35 -6.48 20.54 -20.77
C LEU A 35 -7.89 20.87 -21.27
N GLY A 36 -8.92 20.21 -20.72
CA GLY A 36 -10.31 20.44 -21.11
C GLY A 36 -10.82 21.83 -20.70
N PHE A 37 -10.35 22.38 -19.58
CA PHE A 37 -10.67 23.76 -19.17
C PHE A 37 -10.05 24.79 -20.13
N LEU A 38 -8.79 24.59 -20.53
CA LEU A 38 -8.13 25.44 -21.52
C LEU A 38 -8.82 25.36 -22.89
N ALA A 39 -9.26 24.17 -23.31
CA ALA A 39 -10.06 24.02 -24.53
C ALA A 39 -11.37 24.81 -24.47
N SER A 40 -12.09 24.77 -23.35
CA SER A 40 -13.30 25.56 -23.16
C SER A 40 -13.03 27.06 -23.25
N ALA A 41 -11.97 27.55 -22.60
CA ALA A 41 -11.59 28.96 -22.67
C ALA A 41 -11.27 29.40 -24.11
N MET A 42 -10.59 28.55 -24.89
CA MET A 42 -10.34 28.81 -26.30
C MET A 42 -11.63 28.86 -27.13
N MET A 43 -12.57 27.94 -26.89
CA MET A 43 -13.88 27.93 -27.58
C MET A 43 -14.73 29.15 -27.22
N PHE A 44 -14.69 29.59 -25.97
CA PHE A 44 -15.38 30.80 -25.53
C PHE A 44 -14.81 32.04 -26.25
N LEU A 45 -13.48 32.16 -26.33
CA LEU A 45 -12.81 33.25 -27.05
C LEU A 45 -13.03 33.18 -28.57
N ALA A 46 -13.25 31.99 -29.12
CA ALA A 46 -13.59 31.80 -30.53
C ALA A 46 -15.04 32.17 -30.88
N GLY A 47 -15.84 32.59 -29.90
CA GLY A 47 -17.24 32.98 -30.11
C GLY A 47 -18.23 31.80 -30.11
N ALA A 48 -17.83 30.64 -29.56
CA ALA A 48 -18.68 29.47 -29.41
C ALA A 48 -19.00 29.19 -27.92
N PRO A 49 -19.80 30.06 -27.26
CA PRO A 49 -20.04 29.96 -25.82
C PRO A 49 -20.81 28.70 -25.40
N ASP A 50 -21.76 28.24 -26.21
CA ASP A 50 -22.54 27.03 -25.90
C ASP A 50 -21.66 25.78 -25.92
N VAL A 51 -20.76 25.68 -26.90
CA VAL A 51 -19.79 24.58 -26.99
C VAL A 51 -18.81 24.64 -25.82
N ALA A 52 -18.34 25.85 -25.48
CA ALA A 52 -17.45 26.05 -24.34
C ALA A 52 -18.09 25.58 -23.02
N LEU A 53 -19.38 25.88 -22.82
CA LEU A 53 -20.12 25.43 -21.64
C LEU A 53 -20.21 23.91 -21.58
N THR A 54 -20.56 23.26 -22.70
CA THR A 54 -20.62 21.79 -22.75
C THR A 54 -19.28 21.13 -22.48
N GLN A 55 -18.17 21.75 -22.94
CA GLN A 55 -16.83 21.24 -22.69
C GLN A 55 -16.47 21.25 -21.20
N VAL A 56 -16.83 22.30 -20.46
CA VAL A 56 -16.59 22.32 -19.01
C VAL A 56 -17.48 21.30 -18.32
N THR A 57 -18.78 21.28 -18.62
CA THR A 57 -19.73 20.44 -17.90
C THR A 57 -19.51 18.95 -18.17
N ILE A 58 -19.49 18.56 -19.44
CA ILE A 58 -19.40 17.14 -19.83
C ILE A 58 -17.94 16.75 -20.03
N GLY A 59 -17.18 17.55 -20.80
CA GLY A 59 -15.80 17.22 -21.17
C GLY A 59 -14.81 17.24 -20.00
N VAL A 60 -15.04 18.11 -18.99
CA VAL A 60 -14.18 18.21 -17.80
C VAL A 60 -14.88 17.59 -16.60
N VAL A 61 -15.98 18.18 -16.12
CA VAL A 61 -16.55 17.84 -14.81
C VAL A 61 -17.04 16.39 -14.77
N LEU A 62 -17.86 15.95 -15.72
CA LEU A 62 -18.39 14.58 -15.73
C LEU A 62 -17.27 13.54 -15.92
N VAL A 63 -16.38 13.76 -16.89
CA VAL A 63 -15.26 12.82 -17.15
C VAL A 63 -14.36 12.70 -15.94
N VAL A 64 -13.93 13.83 -15.34
CA VAL A 64 -13.08 13.82 -14.14
C VAL A 64 -13.77 13.10 -12.98
N LEU A 65 -15.07 13.35 -12.74
CA LEU A 65 -15.83 12.66 -11.70
C LEU A 65 -15.89 11.15 -11.92
N VAL A 66 -16.24 10.71 -13.14
CA VAL A 66 -16.33 9.29 -13.48
C VAL A 66 -14.97 8.61 -13.35
N TYR A 67 -13.89 9.23 -13.81
CA TYR A 67 -12.54 8.67 -13.69
C TYR A 67 -12.06 8.61 -12.25
N ILE A 68 -12.28 9.65 -11.44
CA ILE A 68 -11.92 9.61 -10.01
C ILE A 68 -12.70 8.50 -9.30
N MET A 69 -14.00 8.36 -9.60
CA MET A 69 -14.83 7.30 -9.04
C MET A 69 -14.36 5.90 -9.48
N ALA A 70 -13.94 5.75 -10.74
CA ALA A 70 -13.41 4.50 -11.26
C ALA A 70 -12.06 4.14 -10.62
N ILE A 71 -11.15 5.11 -10.47
CA ILE A 71 -9.83 4.92 -9.85
C ILE A 71 -9.98 4.51 -8.38
N ARG A 72 -10.90 5.15 -7.64
CA ARG A 72 -11.19 4.77 -6.24
C ARG A 72 -11.67 3.34 -6.08
N LYS A 73 -12.31 2.75 -7.10
CA LYS A 73 -12.91 1.42 -7.02
C LYS A 73 -11.93 0.27 -7.35
N GLN A 74 -10.69 0.57 -7.74
CA GLN A 74 -9.76 -0.43 -8.28
C GLN A 74 -8.64 -0.86 -7.35
N ARG A 75 -8.52 -0.27 -6.15
CA ARG A 75 -7.40 -0.58 -5.26
C ARG A 75 -7.70 -1.79 -4.36
N LYS A 76 -7.85 -2.96 -4.99
CA LYS A 76 -7.85 -4.24 -4.26
C LYS A 76 -6.40 -4.60 -3.94
N VAL A 77 -6.11 -4.87 -2.67
CA VAL A 77 -4.81 -5.39 -2.25
C VAL A 77 -5.00 -6.83 -1.84
N ARG A 78 -4.33 -7.75 -2.51
CA ARG A 78 -4.39 -9.16 -2.16
C ARG A 78 -3.33 -9.46 -1.12
N LEU A 79 -3.78 -9.71 0.10
CA LEU A 79 -2.92 -9.99 1.24
C LEU A 79 -2.76 -11.50 1.41
N GLY A 80 -1.56 -12.03 1.26
CA GLY A 80 -1.23 -13.36 1.78
C GLY A 80 -0.87 -13.24 3.26
N TYR A 81 -1.39 -14.11 4.11
CA TYR A 81 -0.93 -14.17 5.50
C TYR A 81 -0.65 -15.60 5.97
N ILE A 82 0.33 -15.71 6.86
CA ILE A 82 0.60 -16.94 7.61
C ILE A 82 0.06 -16.71 9.02
N SER A 83 -0.84 -17.59 9.46
CA SER A 83 -1.48 -17.44 10.76
C SER A 83 -0.45 -17.57 11.88
N LYS A 84 -0.24 -16.50 12.66
CA LYS A 84 0.66 -16.50 13.82
C LYS A 84 0.00 -15.72 14.97
N PRO A 85 -0.07 -16.30 16.20
CA PRO A 85 -0.77 -15.67 17.32
C PRO A 85 -0.27 -14.25 17.58
N GLN A 86 -1.19 -13.33 17.91
CA GLN A 86 -0.90 -11.90 18.15
C GLN A 86 -0.43 -11.10 16.92
N MET A 87 0.00 -11.75 15.83
CA MET A 87 0.45 -11.09 14.60
C MET A 87 -0.71 -10.97 13.60
N ILE A 88 -1.26 -12.11 13.20
CA ILE A 88 -2.44 -12.21 12.36
C ILE A 88 -3.04 -13.60 12.52
N GLU A 89 -4.30 -13.65 12.94
CA GLU A 89 -5.04 -14.90 13.15
C GLU A 89 -6.53 -14.70 12.89
N GLU A 90 -7.21 -15.79 12.51
CA GLU A 90 -8.67 -15.81 12.37
C GLU A 90 -9.31 -15.99 13.75
N GLY A 91 -10.08 -14.98 14.18
CA GLY A 91 -10.90 -15.03 15.39
C GLY A 91 -12.41 -15.08 15.08
N GLU A 92 -13.22 -15.07 16.14
CA GLU A 92 -14.70 -15.10 16.01
C GLU A 92 -15.30 -13.90 15.26
N GLY A 93 -14.55 -12.80 15.15
CA GLY A 93 -14.95 -11.55 14.47
C GLY A 93 -14.25 -11.29 13.13
N GLY A 94 -13.51 -12.26 12.59
CA GLY A 94 -12.64 -12.08 11.43
C GLY A 94 -11.16 -12.02 11.81
N LEU A 95 -10.34 -11.45 10.94
CA LEU A 95 -8.90 -11.33 11.17
C LEU A 95 -8.61 -10.36 12.32
N ALA A 96 -7.64 -10.73 13.15
CA ALA A 96 -7.16 -9.94 14.28
C ALA A 96 -5.66 -10.11 14.46
N GLY A 97 -5.02 -9.13 15.09
CA GLY A 97 -3.58 -9.15 15.42
C GLY A 97 -2.89 -7.85 15.07
N LEU A 98 -1.61 -7.74 15.42
CA LEU A 98 -0.78 -6.57 15.18
C LEU A 98 -0.70 -6.19 13.70
N GLU A 99 -0.34 -7.14 12.84
CA GLU A 99 -0.16 -6.89 11.41
C GLU A 99 -1.50 -6.65 10.71
N TRP A 100 -2.57 -7.30 11.16
CA TRP A 100 -3.92 -6.99 10.66
C TRP A 100 -4.38 -5.57 11.06
N ASP A 101 -4.14 -5.15 12.30
CA ASP A 101 -4.46 -3.79 12.76
C ASP A 101 -3.62 -2.73 12.00
N LEU A 102 -2.36 -3.04 11.69
CA LEU A 102 -1.51 -2.18 10.85
C LEU A 102 -2.07 -2.05 9.43
N ILE A 103 -2.39 -3.17 8.78
CA ILE A 103 -2.96 -3.18 7.43
C ILE A 103 -4.31 -2.47 7.40
N SER A 104 -5.17 -2.71 8.39
CA SER A 104 -6.49 -2.06 8.50
C SER A 104 -6.38 -0.54 8.62
N LYS A 105 -5.34 -0.02 9.30
CA LYS A 105 -5.08 1.42 9.36
C LYS A 105 -4.60 2.02 8.04
N ILE A 106 -3.74 1.28 7.34
CA ILE A 106 -3.28 1.68 6.00
C ILE A 106 -4.48 1.70 5.04
N ASP A 107 -5.36 0.70 5.17
CA ASP A 107 -6.60 0.58 4.42
C ASP A 107 -7.57 1.76 4.67
N GLU A 108 -7.93 2.05 5.93
CA GLU A 108 -8.84 3.16 6.28
C GLU A 108 -8.43 4.51 5.68
N LYS A 109 -7.12 4.75 5.55
CA LYS A 109 -6.57 6.00 5.05
C LYS A 109 -6.66 6.12 3.53
N GLU A 110 -6.43 5.03 2.81
CA GLU A 110 -6.33 5.01 1.35
C GLU A 110 -7.59 4.45 0.65
N GLY A 111 -8.47 3.78 1.40
CA GLY A 111 -9.67 3.11 0.91
C GLY A 111 -9.33 1.91 0.03
N TYR A 112 -8.39 1.07 0.48
CA TYR A 112 -8.13 -0.20 -0.16
C TYR A 112 -9.32 -1.16 0.06
N ASP A 113 -9.34 -2.26 -0.69
CA ASP A 113 -10.21 -3.39 -0.42
C ASP A 113 -9.29 -4.60 -0.26
N VAL A 114 -9.00 -4.94 1.00
CA VAL A 114 -8.01 -5.97 1.35
C VAL A 114 -8.66 -7.35 1.23
N ASP A 115 -8.19 -8.13 0.28
CA ASP A 115 -8.60 -9.52 0.07
C ASP A 115 -7.55 -10.44 0.68
N ALA A 116 -7.83 -10.95 1.88
CA ALA A 116 -6.88 -11.74 2.66
C ALA A 116 -7.00 -13.24 2.38
N VAL A 117 -5.86 -13.89 2.15
CA VAL A 117 -5.75 -15.31 1.83
C VAL A 117 -4.72 -15.96 2.77
N ASN A 118 -5.13 -17.01 3.46
CA ASN A 118 -4.26 -17.79 4.34
C ASN A 118 -3.31 -18.69 3.53
N TYR A 119 -2.04 -18.77 3.95
CA TYR A 119 -1.05 -19.71 3.45
C TYR A 119 -0.44 -20.52 4.60
N ASP A 120 -0.31 -21.84 4.40
CA ASP A 120 0.28 -22.75 5.39
C ASP A 120 1.79 -22.56 5.55
N ASN A 121 2.47 -22.09 4.50
CA ASN A 121 3.92 -21.94 4.49
C ASN A 121 4.40 -20.73 3.68
N LEU A 122 5.54 -20.18 4.09
CA LEU A 122 6.13 -18.99 3.49
C LEU A 122 6.60 -19.20 2.04
N ARG A 123 7.03 -20.41 1.69
CA ARG A 123 7.52 -20.72 0.33
C ARG A 123 6.40 -20.59 -0.71
N ASP A 124 5.20 -21.08 -0.40
CA ASP A 124 4.04 -21.01 -1.28
C ASP A 124 3.53 -19.57 -1.38
N ALA A 125 3.53 -18.82 -0.27
CA ALA A 125 3.19 -17.40 -0.26
C ALA A 125 4.16 -16.58 -1.12
N ILE A 126 5.48 -16.75 -0.97
CA ILE A 126 6.49 -16.07 -1.80
C ILE A 126 6.31 -16.43 -3.28
N SER A 127 6.04 -17.70 -3.59
CA SER A 127 5.77 -18.12 -4.97
C SER A 127 4.52 -17.43 -5.54
N ALA A 128 3.48 -17.23 -4.73
CA ALA A 128 2.30 -16.47 -5.12
C ALA A 128 2.60 -14.98 -5.33
N LEU A 129 3.44 -14.37 -4.47
CA LEU A 129 3.85 -12.97 -4.55
C LEU A 129 4.66 -12.66 -5.81
N ILE A 130 5.64 -13.52 -6.13
CA ILE A 130 6.45 -13.41 -7.36
C ILE A 130 5.59 -13.60 -8.61
N SER A 131 4.60 -14.51 -8.55
CA SER A 131 3.67 -14.74 -9.66
C SER A 131 2.62 -13.62 -9.84
N GLY A 132 2.58 -12.60 -8.96
CA GLY A 132 1.59 -11.52 -8.98
C GLY A 132 0.18 -11.97 -8.58
N ARG A 133 0.05 -13.13 -7.92
CA ARG A 133 -1.25 -13.61 -7.40
C ARG A 133 -1.66 -12.86 -6.14
N ILE A 134 -0.69 -12.47 -5.32
CA ILE A 134 -0.85 -11.63 -4.13
C ILE A 134 0.11 -10.44 -4.22
N ASP A 135 -0.19 -9.37 -3.49
CA ASP A 135 0.55 -8.10 -3.51
C ASP A 135 1.43 -7.91 -2.28
N VAL A 136 0.99 -8.41 -1.12
CA VAL A 136 1.66 -8.26 0.17
C VAL A 136 1.60 -9.59 0.94
N ILE A 137 2.65 -9.92 1.70
CA ILE A 137 2.68 -11.03 2.67
C ILE A 137 2.92 -10.48 4.08
N CYS A 138 2.15 -10.98 5.05
CA CYS A 138 2.43 -10.84 6.48
C CYS A 138 2.30 -12.19 7.23
N GLY A 139 2.64 -12.23 8.51
CA GLY A 139 2.55 -13.42 9.35
C GLY A 139 3.62 -13.52 10.44
N GLY A 140 4.18 -12.40 10.91
CA GLY A 140 5.34 -12.41 11.81
C GLY A 140 6.59 -12.97 11.13
N ILE A 141 6.79 -12.61 9.87
CA ILE A 141 7.95 -13.04 9.07
C ILE A 141 9.16 -12.24 9.52
N THR A 142 10.26 -12.91 9.83
CA THR A 142 11.50 -12.24 10.20
C THR A 142 12.45 -12.15 9.00
N ARG A 143 13.25 -11.09 8.91
CA ARG A 143 14.20 -10.87 7.80
C ARG A 143 15.16 -12.03 7.57
N ASP A 144 15.58 -12.70 8.63
CA ASP A 144 16.50 -13.84 8.58
C ASP A 144 15.81 -15.20 8.29
N SER A 145 14.48 -15.23 8.22
CA SER A 145 13.74 -16.41 7.75
C SER A 145 13.65 -16.50 6.22
N LEU A 146 14.07 -15.45 5.51
CA LEU A 146 14.06 -15.38 4.05
C LEU A 146 15.29 -16.08 3.46
N GLU A 147 15.06 -16.98 2.49
CA GLU A 147 16.13 -17.67 1.76
C GLU A 147 16.75 -16.77 0.67
N SER A 148 15.98 -15.86 0.07
CA SER A 148 16.40 -14.91 -0.96
C SER A 148 15.45 -13.72 -1.02
N ASP A 149 15.98 -12.55 -1.40
CA ASP A 149 15.23 -11.31 -1.64
C ASP A 149 14.94 -11.11 -3.15
N ASP A 150 15.29 -12.07 -4.01
CA ASP A 150 15.11 -11.93 -5.45
C ASP A 150 13.62 -11.85 -5.83
N GLY A 151 13.23 -10.73 -6.43
CA GLY A 151 11.87 -10.50 -6.93
C GLY A 151 10.85 -10.09 -5.86
N ILE A 152 11.31 -9.72 -4.66
CA ILE A 152 10.47 -9.26 -3.55
C ILE A 152 11.03 -7.98 -2.93
N VAL A 153 10.12 -7.10 -2.51
CA VAL A 153 10.46 -5.89 -1.75
C VAL A 153 10.26 -6.17 -0.27
N VAL A 154 11.33 -6.09 0.52
CA VAL A 154 11.29 -6.37 1.96
C VAL A 154 11.19 -5.06 2.74
N VAL A 155 10.08 -4.87 3.46
CA VAL A 155 9.81 -3.65 4.24
C VAL A 155 9.84 -3.99 5.73
N PRO A 156 10.91 -3.65 6.46
CA PRO A 156 10.99 -3.84 7.91
C PRO A 156 10.12 -2.83 8.64
N TYR A 157 9.53 -3.24 9.76
CA TYR A 157 8.68 -2.35 10.57
C TYR A 157 8.89 -2.47 12.07
N LEU A 158 9.42 -3.59 12.58
CA LEU A 158 9.68 -3.75 14.01
C LEU A 158 10.94 -4.57 14.27
N THR A 159 11.89 -4.00 15.01
CA THR A 159 13.08 -4.73 15.47
C THR A 159 12.74 -5.56 16.70
N VAL A 160 13.10 -6.84 16.67
CA VAL A 160 12.85 -7.82 17.73
C VAL A 160 14.06 -8.68 18.01
N ASN A 161 14.11 -9.26 19.21
CA ASN A 161 15.18 -10.18 19.59
C ASN A 161 14.81 -11.62 19.21
N ARG A 162 15.80 -12.36 18.71
CA ARG A 162 15.81 -13.83 18.65
C ARG A 162 16.36 -14.41 19.94
N TYR A 163 15.84 -15.58 20.30
CA TYR A 163 16.19 -16.30 21.50
C TYR A 163 16.65 -17.71 21.19
N ALA A 164 17.69 -18.20 21.86
CA ALA A 164 18.07 -19.60 21.76
C ALA A 164 17.28 -20.44 22.77
N TYR A 165 16.69 -21.55 22.30
CA TYR A 165 16.01 -22.54 23.13
C TYR A 165 16.23 -23.94 22.57
N GLU A 166 16.68 -24.89 23.40
CA GLU A 166 16.83 -26.32 23.06
C GLU A 166 17.44 -26.62 21.67
N ASN A 167 18.41 -25.80 21.25
CA ASN A 167 19.14 -25.89 19.99
C ASN A 167 18.44 -25.26 18.74
N GLU A 168 17.33 -24.56 18.94
CA GLU A 168 16.63 -23.76 17.92
C GLU A 168 16.69 -22.25 18.24
N LEU A 169 16.60 -21.43 17.17
CA LEU A 169 16.51 -19.99 17.26
C LEU A 169 15.06 -19.55 17.08
N LEU A 170 14.42 -19.24 18.20
CA LEU A 170 13.03 -18.81 18.24
C LEU A 170 12.93 -17.30 18.07
N ASP A 171 11.86 -16.87 17.42
CA ASP A 171 11.50 -15.46 17.43
C ASP A 171 10.82 -15.03 18.75
N PHE A 172 10.55 -13.73 18.87
CA PHE A 172 9.93 -13.15 20.05
C PHE A 172 8.54 -13.75 20.36
N ILE A 173 7.73 -14.04 19.33
CA ILE A 173 6.37 -14.56 19.49
C ILE A 173 6.40 -16.00 19.96
N GLU A 174 7.23 -16.83 19.34
CA GLU A 174 7.45 -18.23 19.68
C GLU A 174 7.99 -18.36 21.11
N MET A 175 8.98 -17.54 21.48
CA MET A 175 9.50 -17.53 22.85
C MET A 175 8.43 -17.09 23.86
N LYS A 176 7.64 -16.05 23.55
CA LYS A 176 6.54 -15.59 24.41
C LYS A 176 5.47 -16.68 24.58
N GLU A 177 5.16 -17.42 23.53
CA GLU A 177 4.21 -18.53 23.60
C GLU A 177 4.75 -19.70 24.45
N LEU A 178 6.02 -20.04 24.29
CA LEU A 178 6.66 -21.07 25.13
C LEU A 178 6.70 -20.66 26.60
N MET A 179 7.06 -19.42 26.92
CA MET A 179 7.05 -18.92 28.29
C MET A 179 5.64 -18.91 28.90
N ARG A 180 4.61 -18.64 28.09
CA ARG A 180 3.21 -18.74 28.52
C ARG A 180 2.84 -20.18 28.88
N LYS A 181 3.32 -21.17 28.12
CA LYS A 181 3.08 -22.60 28.38
C LYS A 181 3.94 -23.13 29.53
N ASN A 182 5.18 -22.64 29.66
CA ASN A 182 6.18 -23.09 30.63
C ASN A 182 6.89 -21.87 31.30
N PRO A 183 6.37 -21.38 32.43
CA PRO A 183 6.86 -20.14 33.09
C PRO A 183 8.29 -20.21 33.63
N THR A 184 8.87 -21.41 33.73
CA THR A 184 10.22 -21.63 34.27
C THR A 184 11.32 -21.42 33.23
N ILE A 185 10.96 -21.28 31.95
CA ILE A 185 11.91 -21.05 30.86
C ILE A 185 12.44 -19.61 30.96
N ARG A 186 13.76 -19.45 30.85
CA ARG A 186 14.41 -18.13 30.73
C ARG A 186 14.81 -17.88 29.29
N ALA A 187 14.37 -16.75 28.77
CA ALA A 187 14.72 -16.29 27.44
C ALA A 187 16.13 -15.67 27.45
N ILE A 188 17.04 -16.19 26.63
CA ILE A 188 18.39 -15.62 26.44
C ILE A 188 18.42 -14.99 25.04
N PRO A 189 18.44 -13.65 24.93
CA PRO A 189 18.52 -13.00 23.62
C PRO A 189 19.89 -13.28 23.00
N VAL A 190 19.90 -13.66 21.73
CA VAL A 190 21.11 -14.05 20.99
C VAL A 190 21.46 -13.02 19.92
N LYS A 191 20.45 -12.52 19.21
CA LYS A 191 20.63 -11.61 18.07
C LYS A 191 19.36 -10.79 17.85
N GLU A 192 19.50 -9.59 17.32
CA GLU A 192 18.40 -8.79 16.80
C GLU A 192 18.03 -9.20 15.37
N THR A 193 16.74 -9.19 15.06
CA THR A 193 16.16 -9.36 13.73
C THR A 193 15.00 -8.37 13.57
N GLU A 194 14.40 -8.32 12.40
CA GLU A 194 13.29 -7.41 12.10
C GLU A 194 12.10 -8.22 11.59
N PHE A 195 10.90 -7.91 12.07
CA PHE A 195 9.69 -8.30 11.39
C PHE A 195 9.53 -7.47 10.12
N VAL A 196 9.13 -8.15 9.05
CA VAL A 196 9.08 -7.59 7.70
C VAL A 196 7.74 -7.92 7.03
N PHE A 197 7.23 -6.96 6.26
CA PHE A 197 6.26 -7.24 5.21
C PHE A 197 7.01 -7.55 3.92
N LEU A 198 6.48 -8.49 3.13
CA LEU A 198 7.02 -8.80 1.80
C LEU A 198 6.05 -8.26 0.75
N LEU A 199 6.53 -7.46 -0.19
CA LEU A 199 5.70 -6.84 -1.22
C LEU A 199 6.18 -7.27 -2.60
N SER A 200 5.24 -7.35 -3.55
CA SER A 200 5.55 -7.76 -4.91
C SER A 200 6.34 -6.66 -5.65
N GLU A 201 7.42 -7.01 -6.33
CA GLU A 201 8.11 -6.08 -7.23
C GLU A 201 7.27 -5.70 -8.45
N THR A 202 6.31 -6.54 -8.85
CA THR A 202 5.42 -6.24 -9.98
C THR A 202 4.44 -5.11 -9.68
N SER A 203 4.10 -4.89 -8.42
CA SER A 203 3.14 -3.88 -7.96
C SER A 203 3.83 -2.66 -7.33
N LYS A 204 4.74 -2.02 -8.08
CA LYS A 204 5.59 -0.90 -7.57
C LYS A 204 4.81 0.23 -6.91
N ASP A 205 3.63 0.57 -7.42
CA ASP A 205 2.78 1.61 -6.84
C ASP A 205 2.34 1.22 -5.43
N ILE A 206 1.86 -0.03 -5.24
CA ILE A 206 1.44 -0.55 -3.93
C ILE A 206 2.61 -0.54 -2.97
N SER A 207 3.79 -1.01 -3.41
CA SER A 207 4.98 -1.07 -2.56
C SER A 207 5.41 0.32 -2.08
N ALA A 208 5.42 1.32 -2.97
CA ALA A 208 5.78 2.68 -2.62
C ALA A 208 4.77 3.36 -1.68
N PHE A 209 3.46 3.11 -1.86
CA PHE A 209 2.44 3.63 -0.96
C PHE A 209 2.51 2.96 0.42
N PHE A 210 2.63 1.64 0.46
CA PHE A 210 2.69 0.88 1.70
C PHE A 210 3.89 1.28 2.56
N GLU A 211 5.09 1.38 1.95
CA GLU A 211 6.30 1.82 2.66
C GLU A 211 6.14 3.24 3.23
N LYS A 212 5.56 4.16 2.45
CA LYS A 212 5.28 5.52 2.89
C LYS A 212 4.29 5.56 4.05
N ASP A 213 3.18 4.83 3.95
CA ASP A 213 2.14 4.85 4.99
C ASP A 213 2.59 4.17 6.27
N LEU A 214 3.39 3.12 6.16
CA LEU A 214 4.02 2.49 7.31
C LEU A 214 5.00 3.44 8.00
N GLY A 215 5.80 4.19 7.23
CA GLY A 215 6.67 5.25 7.77
C GLY A 215 5.87 6.32 8.53
N ILE A 216 4.69 6.71 8.03
CA ILE A 216 3.81 7.65 8.74
C ILE A 216 3.28 7.06 10.06
N LEU A 217 2.98 5.76 10.11
CA LEU A 217 2.56 5.08 11.35
C LEU A 217 3.70 5.00 12.38
N VAL A 218 4.94 4.81 11.92
CA VAL A 218 6.15 4.87 12.76
C VAL A 218 6.33 6.28 13.33
N ASP A 219 6.35 7.30 12.47
CA ASP A 219 6.61 8.69 12.87
C ASP A 219 5.53 9.28 13.78
N SER A 220 4.29 8.79 13.66
CA SER A 220 3.16 9.23 14.50
C SER A 220 3.10 8.55 15.88
N GLY A 221 3.97 7.56 16.15
CA GLY A 221 3.93 6.74 17.37
C GLY A 221 2.76 5.75 17.41
N GLU A 222 1.96 5.67 16.34
CA GLU A 222 0.81 4.77 16.27
C GLU A 222 1.24 3.30 16.19
N LEU A 223 2.39 3.04 15.56
CA LEU A 223 3.02 1.72 15.59
C LEU A 223 3.33 1.28 17.02
N GLU A 224 3.95 2.13 17.84
CA GLU A 224 4.28 1.80 19.24
C GLU A 224 3.03 1.49 20.06
N ARG A 225 1.94 2.24 19.83
CA ARG A 225 0.64 2.02 20.46
C ARG A 225 0.05 0.66 20.08
N LEU A 226 0.14 0.27 18.80
CA LEU A 226 -0.32 -1.03 18.32
C LEU A 226 0.54 -2.17 18.84
N VAL A 227 1.86 -1.99 18.85
CA VAL A 227 2.81 -2.97 19.41
C VAL A 227 2.48 -3.22 20.88
N SER A 228 2.35 -2.19 21.71
CA SER A 228 1.98 -2.33 23.13
C SER A 228 0.60 -2.96 23.37
N LYS A 229 -0.30 -2.93 22.39
CA LYS A 229 -1.64 -3.54 22.51
C LYS A 229 -1.56 -5.07 22.35
N HIS A 230 -0.65 -5.56 21.50
CA HIS A 230 -0.60 -6.96 21.10
C HIS A 230 0.60 -7.73 21.67
N LEU A 231 1.75 -7.06 21.82
CA LEU A 231 3.03 -7.63 22.26
C LEU A 231 3.37 -7.21 23.69
#